data_AF-A0A4U9H8Q6-F1
#
_entry.id   AF-A0A4U9H8Q6-F1
#
_cell.length_a   1.000
_cell.length_b   1.000
_cell.length_c   1.000
_cell.angle_alpha   90.00
_cell.angle_beta   90.00
_cell.angle_gamma   90.00
#
_symmetry.space_group_name_H-M   'P 1'
#
loop_
_entity.id
_entity.type
_entity.pdbx_description
1 polymer ?
#
loop_
_entity_poly.entity_id
_entity_poly.type
_entity_poly.pdbx_seq_one_letter_code
_entity_poly.pdbx_strand_id
1 'polypeptide(L)' 'MKRVLAIIVGAVMGIVLIWLAYPYISDWLVGPVHGEDQMSANFVLLLAGLGIGCVVGGLAGGLAYSRLTKG' A
#
# COMPACT_ATOMS: atom_id res chain seq x y z
N MET A 1 -10.16 16.09 13.96
CA MET A 1 -9.21 16.46 12.88
C MET A 1 -7.86 15.72 13.01
N LYS A 2 -7.14 15.79 14.13
CA LYS A 2 -5.79 15.17 14.28
C LYS A 2 -5.73 13.66 13.99
N ARG A 3 -6.73 12.88 14.45
CA ARG A 3 -6.82 11.43 14.15
C ARG A 3 -7.02 11.15 12.65
N VAL A 4 -7.84 11.96 11.98
CA VAL A 4 -8.10 11.81 10.54
C VAL A 4 -6.82 12.10 9.74
N LEU A 5 -6.05 13.12 10.13
CA LEU A 5 -4.74 13.38 9.56
C LEU A 5 -3.78 12.19 9.73
N ALA A 6 -3.73 11.57 10.91
CA ALA A 6 -2.91 10.39 11.14
C ALA A 6 -3.32 9.20 10.26
N ILE A 7 -4.62 9.00 10.03
CA ILE A 7 -5.14 7.98 9.11
C ILE A 7 -4.71 8.30 7.67
N ILE A 8 -4.85 9.55 7.23
CA ILE A 8 -4.45 9.97 5.87
C ILE A 8 -2.94 9.77 5.66
N VAL A 9 -2.12 10.22 6.61
CA VAL A 9 -0.66 10.02 6.56
C VAL A 9 -0.33 8.53 6.51
N GLY A 10 -0.97 7.72 7.36
CA GLY A 10 -0.79 6.27 7.34
C GLY A 10 -1.15 5.66 5.98
N ALA A 11 -2.28 6.04 5.40
CA ALA A 11 -2.73 5.55 4.10
C ALA A 11 -1.74 5.91 2.98
N VAL A 12 -1.27 7.16 2.94
CA VAL A 12 -0.26 7.63 1.98
C VAL A 12 1.04 6.83 2.15
N MET A 13 1.50 6.63 3.38
CA MET A 13 2.70 5.83 3.65
C MET A 13 2.54 4.38 3.19
N GLY A 14 1.38 3.77 3.41
CA GLY A 14 1.11 2.41 2.94
C GLY A 14 1.13 2.29 1.41
N ILE A 15 0.57 3.28 0.70
CA ILE A 15 0.65 3.37 -0.77
C ILE A 15 2.11 3.49 -1.23
N VAL A 16 2.88 4.40 -0.63
CA VAL A 16 4.30 4.61 -0.97
C VAL A 16 5.12 3.34 -0.75
N LEU A 17 4.90 2.64 0.36
CA LEU A 17 5.60 1.38 0.64
C LEU A 17 5.30 0.30 -0.40
N ILE A 18 4.04 0.15 -0.81
CA ILE A 18 3.69 -0.77 -1.89
C ILE A 18 4.36 -0.34 -3.19
N TRP A 19 4.31 0.94 -3.54
CA TRP A 19 4.92 1.44 -4.78
C TRP A 19 6.42 1.16 -4.84
N LEU A 20 7.13 1.35 -3.73
CA LEU A 20 8.56 1.04 -3.62
C LEU A 20 8.85 -0.46 -3.66
N ALA A 21 7.99 -1.28 -3.05
CA ALA A 21 8.14 -2.73 -3.04
C ALA A 21 7.67 -3.40 -4.35
N TYR A 22 6.87 -2.70 -5.16
CA TYR A 22 6.16 -3.26 -6.30
C TYR A 22 7.07 -3.93 -7.33
N PRO A 23 8.26 -3.41 -7.70
CA PRO A 23 9.15 -4.10 -8.63
C PRO A 23 9.50 -5.53 -8.18
N TYR A 24 9.76 -5.72 -6.88
CA TYR A 24 10.07 -7.03 -6.30
C TYR A 24 8.84 -7.94 -6.23
N ILE A 25 7.67 -7.37 -5.90
CA ILE A 25 6.40 -8.11 -5.84
C ILE A 25 6.00 -8.59 -7.24
N SER A 26 6.14 -7.72 -8.24
CA SER A 26 5.85 -8.01 -9.65
C SER A 26 6.75 -9.13 -10.18
N ASP A 27 8.06 -9.04 -9.93
CA ASP A 27 9.02 -10.06 -10.36
C ASP A 27 8.77 -11.42 -9.69
N TRP A 28 8.42 -11.42 -8.39
CA TRP A 28 8.18 -12.66 -7.65
C TRP A 28 6.85 -13.36 -8.00
N LEU A 29 5.78 -12.59 -8.25
CA LEU A 29 4.44 -13.16 -8.46
C LEU A 29 4.08 -13.38 -9.93
N VAL A 30 4.50 -12.49 -10.83
CA VAL A 30 4.16 -12.54 -12.27
C VAL A 30 5.40 -12.84 -13.10
N GLY A 31 6.55 -12.30 -12.71
CA GLY A 31 7.80 -12.45 -13.44
C GLY A 31 7.96 -11.45 -14.60
N PRO A 32 8.97 -11.67 -15.46
CA PRO A 32 9.31 -10.73 -16.54
C PRO A 32 8.18 -10.58 -17.55
N VAL A 33 7.98 -9.33 -18.00
CA VAL A 33 6.93 -8.98 -18.96
C VAL A 33 7.39 -9.32 -20.37
N HIS A 34 6.80 -10.36 -20.96
CA HIS A 34 7.05 -10.78 -22.34
C HIS A 34 5.84 -10.53 -23.28
N GLY A 35 4.70 -10.11 -22.74
CA GLY A 35 3.48 -9.88 -23.48
C GLY A 35 2.43 -9.11 -22.69
N GLU A 36 1.28 -8.89 -23.31
CA GLU A 36 0.17 -8.11 -22.73
C GLU A 36 -0.47 -8.79 -21.53
N ASP A 37 -0.49 -10.13 -21.49
CA ASP A 37 -1.04 -10.90 -20.37
C ASP A 37 -0.28 -10.61 -19.07
N GLN A 38 1.04 -10.57 -19.12
CA GLN A 38 1.86 -10.23 -17.94
C GLN A 38 1.73 -8.76 -17.56
N MET A 39 1.66 -7.85 -18.54
CA MET A 39 1.49 -6.43 -18.27
C MET A 39 0.15 -6.15 -17.58
N SER A 40 -0.94 -6.74 -18.07
CA SER A 40 -2.27 -6.58 -17.49
C SER A 40 -2.37 -7.22 -16.09
N ALA A 41 -1.80 -8.41 -15.90
CA ALA A 41 -1.73 -9.06 -14.59
C ALA A 41 -0.96 -8.21 -13.57
N ASN A 42 0.19 -7.65 -13.97
CA ASN A 42 0.98 -6.73 -13.16
C ASN A 42 0.18 -5.46 -12.82
N PHE A 43 -0.51 -4.85 -13.77
CA PHE A 43 -1.33 -3.67 -13.49
C PHE A 43 -2.42 -3.95 -12.44
N VAL A 44 -3.13 -5.09 -12.56
CA VAL A 44 -4.13 -5.51 -11.57
C VAL A 44 -3.48 -5.75 -10.20
N LEU A 45 -2.32 -6.42 -10.17
CA LEU A 45 -1.56 -6.66 -8.95
C LEU A 45 -1.13 -5.36 -8.27
N LEU A 46 -0.67 -4.37 -9.03
CA LEU A 46 -0.34 -3.04 -8.52
C LEU A 46 -1.56 -2.38 -7.88
N LEU A 47 -2.70 -2.33 -8.58
CA LEU A 47 -3.92 -1.71 -8.06
C LEU A 47 -4.40 -2.38 -6.77
N ALA A 48 -4.41 -3.71 -6.75
CA ALA A 48 -4.77 -4.48 -5.55
C ALA A 48 -3.81 -4.17 -4.40
N GLY A 49 -2.50 -4.18 -4.67
CA GLY A 49 -1.46 -3.83 -3.70
C GLY A 49 -1.66 -2.43 -3.13
N LEU A 50 -1.83 -1.41 -3.98
CA LEU A 50 -2.03 -0.02 -3.53
C LEU A 50 -3.29 0.12 -2.68
N GLY A 51 -4.37 -0.57 -3.04
CA GLY A 51 -5.59 -0.64 -2.24
C GLY A 51 -5.36 -1.24 -0.86
N ILE A 52 -4.67 -2.38 -0.78
CA ILE A 52 -4.30 -3.03 0.48
C ILE A 52 -3.40 -2.11 1.31
N GLY A 53 -2.36 -1.54 0.70
CA GLY A 53 -1.43 -0.62 1.35
C GLY A 53 -2.15 0.60 1.94
N CYS A 54 -3.07 1.20 1.19
CA CYS A 54 -3.90 2.31 1.66
C CYS A 54 -4.70 1.96 2.92
N VAL A 55 -5.41 0.83 2.91
CA VAL A 55 -6.24 0.38 4.03
C VAL A 55 -5.37 0.04 5.26
N VAL A 56 -4.34 -0.79 5.08
CA VAL A 56 -3.45 -1.23 6.16
C VAL A 56 -2.71 -0.04 6.76
N GLY A 57 -2.17 0.85 5.92
CA GLY A 57 -1.49 2.06 6.34
C GLY A 57 -2.42 3.00 7.10
N GLY A 58 -3.65 3.21 6.62
CA GLY A 58 -4.65 4.04 7.29
C GLY A 58 -5.04 3.50 8.67
N LEU A 59 -5.26 2.18 8.79
CA LEU A 59 -5.51 1.51 10.06
C LEU A 59 -4.31 1.67 11.01
N ALA A 60 -3.09 1.46 10.53
CA ALA A 60 -1.87 1.61 11.32
C ALA A 60 -1.71 3.05 11.83
N GLY A 61 -1.92 4.06 10.99
CA GLY A 61 -1.88 5.47 11.38
C GLY A 61 -2.94 5.83 12.44
N GLY A 62 -4.16 5.33 12.27
CA GLY A 62 -5.23 5.49 13.25
C GLY A 62 -4.91 4.83 14.60
N LEU A 63 -4.37 3.62 14.59
CA LEU A 63 -3.96 2.88 15.79
C LEU A 63 -2.78 3.56 16.49
N ALA A 64 -1.78 4.01 15.74
CA ALA A 64 -0.61 4.73 16.27
C ALA A 64 -1.06 6.01 17.01
N TYR A 65 -1.94 6.80 16.39
CA TYR A 65 -2.52 7.99 17.04
C TYR A 65 -3.23 7.62 18.34
N SER A 66 -4.09 6.60 18.32
CA SER A 66 -4.82 6.16 19.52
C SER A 66 -3.91 5.68 20.66
N ARG A 67 -2.78 5.05 20.36
CA ARG A 67 -1.79 4.64 21.36
C ARG A 67 -1.06 5.84 21.95
N LEU A 68 -0.64 6.79 21.11
CA LEU A 68 0.09 8.00 21.55
C LEU A 68 -0.76 8.95 22.40
N THR A 69 -2.08 8.99 22.20
CA THR A 69 -2.99 9.84 23.00
C THR A 69 -3.51 9.19 24.28
N LYS A 70 -3.29 7.88 24.47
CA LYS A 70 -3.70 7.15 25.67
C LYS A 70 -2.57 7.00 26.70
N GLY A 71 -1.33 7.31 26.31
CA GLY A 71 -0.16 7.33 27.19
C GLY A 71 0.06 8.68 27.84
#